data_AF-A0A0H5PZ69-F1
#
_entry.id   AF-A0A0H5PZ69-F1
#
_cell.length_a   1.000
_cell.length_b   1.000
_cell.length_c   1.000
_cell.angle_alpha   90.00
_cell.angle_beta   90.00
_cell.angle_gamma   90.00
#
_symmetry.space_group_name_H-M   'P 1'
#
loop_
_entity.id
_entity.type
_entity.pdbx_description
1 polymer ?
#
loop_
_entity_poly.entity_id
_entity_poly.type
_entity_poly.pdbx_seq_one_letter_code
_entity_poly.pdbx_strand_id
1 'polypeptide(L)'
;MKKNFLIAFVLMGIGLFFHSCDDSKTYAEMKEEEKDAINNFINEEKIQVISEQVFKAQNETTDTAKNEFVLFDESGVYMQIIQKGRKSSGQSFLAF
;
A
#
# COMPACT_ATOMS: atom_id res chain seq x y z
N MET A 1 52.95 -23.42 -3.17
CA MET A 1 51.92 -22.73 -2.36
C MET A 1 51.06 -21.71 -3.13
N LYS A 2 51.49 -21.16 -4.29
CA LYS A 2 50.71 -20.16 -5.04
C LYS A 2 49.54 -20.72 -5.87
N LYS A 3 49.69 -21.93 -6.43
CA LYS A 3 48.67 -22.59 -7.28
C LYS A 3 47.40 -22.99 -6.50
N ASN A 4 47.57 -23.49 -5.27
CA ASN A 4 46.44 -23.89 -4.41
C ASN A 4 45.68 -22.66 -3.88
N PHE A 5 46.39 -21.54 -3.67
CA PHE A 5 45.77 -20.27 -3.28
C PHE A 5 44.92 -19.68 -4.42
N LEU A 6 45.41 -19.75 -5.67
CA LEU A 6 44.63 -19.33 -6.84
C LEU A 6 43.36 -20.17 -7.04
N ILE A 7 43.43 -21.49 -6.82
CA ILE A 7 42.27 -22.38 -6.91
C ILE A 7 41.24 -22.01 -5.82
N ALA A 8 41.68 -21.73 -4.60
CA ALA A 8 40.80 -21.29 -3.51
C ALA A 8 40.12 -19.94 -3.81
N PHE A 9 40.86 -19.01 -4.42
CA PHE A 9 40.32 -17.69 -4.79
C PHE A 9 39.26 -17.78 -5.91
N VAL A 10 39.46 -18.68 -6.88
CA VAL A 10 38.48 -18.93 -7.95
C VAL A 10 37.21 -19.59 -7.39
N LEU A 11 37.35 -20.56 -6.47
CA LEU A 11 36.20 -21.22 -5.85
C LEU A 11 35.38 -20.27 -4.96
N MET A 12 36.03 -19.35 -4.24
CA MET A 12 35.35 -18.33 -3.44
C MET A 12 34.64 -17.29 -4.32
N GLY A 13 35.22 -16.92 -5.46
CA GLY A 13 34.58 -16.04 -6.44
C GLY A 13 33.29 -16.63 -7.00
N ILE A 14 33.24 -17.95 -7.28
CA ILE A 14 32.07 -18.63 -7.82
C ILE A 14 30.91 -18.68 -6.80
N GLY A 15 31.20 -18.82 -5.50
CA GLY A 15 30.18 -18.89 -4.44
C GLY A 15 29.37 -17.60 -4.24
N LEU A 16 29.91 -16.44 -4.63
CA LEU A 16 29.21 -15.14 -4.51
C LEU A 16 28.18 -14.90 -5.62
N PHE A 17 28.25 -15.64 -6.73
CA PHE A 17 27.29 -15.50 -7.84
C PHE A 17 26.01 -16.33 -7.67
N PHE A 18 25.93 -17.18 -6.64
CA PHE A 18 24.76 -18.03 -6.36
C PHE A 18 23.83 -17.49 -5.28
N HIS A 19 24.04 -16.27 -4.77
CA HIS A 19 22.96 -15.54 -4.09
C HIS A 19 21.97 -15.02 -5.15
N SER A 20 21.08 -15.90 -5.63
CA SER A 20 19.85 -15.43 -6.26
C SER A 20 19.01 -14.74 -5.17
N CYS A 21 18.50 -13.54 -5.44
CA CYS A 21 17.44 -12.96 -4.63
C CYS A 21 16.25 -13.92 -4.64
N ASP A 22 16.02 -14.62 -3.53
CA ASP A 22 14.85 -15.44 -3.34
C ASP A 22 13.73 -14.53 -2.84
N ASP A 23 12.99 -13.95 -3.79
CA ASP A 23 11.77 -13.17 -3.50
C ASP A 23 10.54 -14.08 -3.41
N SER A 24 10.72 -15.40 -3.18
CA SER A 24 9.59 -16.30 -3.01
C SER A 24 8.87 -15.96 -1.70
N LYS A 25 7.65 -15.45 -1.85
CA LYS A 25 6.75 -15.14 -0.75
C LYS A 25 5.46 -15.91 -0.93
N THR A 26 4.96 -16.45 0.17
CA THR A 26 3.62 -17.01 0.22
C THR A 26 2.58 -15.89 0.08
N TYR A 27 1.38 -16.26 -0.36
CA TYR A 27 0.27 -15.31 -0.43
C TYR A 27 -0.09 -14.69 0.93
N ALA A 28 0.15 -15.42 2.02
CA ALA A 28 -0.05 -14.90 3.38
C ALA A 28 0.97 -13.80 3.72
N GLU A 29 2.25 -14.03 3.43
CA GLU A 29 3.32 -13.04 3.65
C GLU A 29 3.12 -11.78 2.83
N MET A 30 2.74 -11.90 1.55
CA MET A 30 2.44 -10.72 0.72
C MET A 30 1.29 -9.87 1.30
N LYS A 31 0.27 -10.51 1.88
CA LYS A 31 -0.85 -9.80 2.53
C LYS A 31 -0.45 -9.12 3.83
N GLU A 32 0.44 -9.72 4.59
CA GLU A 32 0.97 -9.13 5.81
C GLU A 32 1.85 -7.92 5.49
N GLU A 33 2.76 -8.07 4.54
CA GLU A 33 3.62 -6.98 4.06
C GLU A 33 2.84 -5.81 3.47
N GLU A 34 1.76 -6.08 2.70
CA GLU A 34 0.88 -5.03 2.19
C GLU A 34 0.22 -4.25 3.33
N LYS A 35 -0.33 -4.94 4.33
CA LYS A 35 -0.95 -4.30 5.49
C LYS A 35 0.05 -3.47 6.29
N ASP A 36 1.25 -4.00 6.49
CA ASP A 36 2.31 -3.31 7.21
C ASP A 36 2.76 -2.06 6.45
N ALA A 37 2.95 -2.17 5.13
CA ALA A 37 3.28 -1.03 4.28
C ALA A 37 2.19 0.05 4.31
N ILE A 38 0.91 -0.32 4.25
CA ILE A 38 -0.22 0.61 4.36
C ILE A 38 -0.22 1.29 5.73
N ASN A 39 -0.07 0.55 6.82
CA ASN A 39 -0.04 1.09 8.17
C ASN A 39 1.13 2.06 8.37
N ASN A 40 2.30 1.71 7.85
CA ASN A 40 3.48 2.58 7.88
C ASN A 40 3.20 3.88 7.12
N PHE A 41 2.65 3.79 5.91
CA PHE A 41 2.30 4.96 5.11
C PHE A 41 1.28 5.87 5.80
N ILE A 42 0.23 5.30 6.41
CA ILE A 42 -0.77 6.05 7.18
C ILE A 42 -0.12 6.83 8.33
N ASN A 43 0.82 6.20 9.03
CA ASN A 43 1.52 6.83 10.15
C ASN A 43 2.51 7.91 9.71
N GLU A 44 3.29 7.64 8.66
CA GLU A 44 4.29 8.55 8.12
C GLU A 44 3.64 9.84 7.58
N GLU A 45 2.57 9.69 6.79
CA GLU A 45 1.83 10.81 6.20
C GLU A 45 0.77 11.41 7.13
N LYS A 46 0.63 10.87 8.35
CA LYS A 46 -0.34 11.31 9.37
C LYS A 46 -1.76 11.35 8.81
N ILE A 47 -2.14 10.31 8.08
CA ILE A 47 -3.46 10.17 7.47
C ILE A 47 -4.50 9.94 8.56
N GLN A 48 -5.56 10.74 8.56
CA GLN A 48 -6.69 10.55 9.45
C GLN A 48 -7.71 9.61 8.79
N VAL A 49 -7.77 8.35 9.22
CA VAL A 49 -8.74 7.39 8.70
C VAL A 49 -10.09 7.55 9.40
N ILE A 50 -11.16 7.69 8.63
CA ILE A 50 -12.56 7.70 9.10
C ILE A 50 -13.31 6.46 8.62
N SER A 51 -14.32 6.05 9.39
CA SER A 51 -15.22 4.98 8.97
C SER A 51 -16.25 5.45 7.96
N GLU A 52 -16.81 4.52 7.19
CA GLU A 52 -17.92 4.81 6.26
C GLU A 52 -19.12 5.48 6.94
N GLN A 53 -19.35 5.20 8.22
CA GLN A 53 -20.45 5.78 9.00
C GLN A 53 -20.22 7.28 9.23
N VAL A 54 -18.99 7.65 9.61
CA VAL A 54 -18.58 9.05 9.79
C VAL A 54 -18.62 9.77 8.45
N PHE A 55 -18.10 9.14 7.40
CA PHE A 55 -18.13 9.65 6.03
C PHE A 55 -19.56 9.96 5.56
N LYS A 56 -20.52 9.05 5.79
CA LYS A 56 -21.94 9.26 5.47
C LYS A 56 -22.56 10.37 6.32
N ALA A 57 -22.21 10.47 7.60
CA ALA A 57 -22.66 11.55 8.49
C ALA A 57 -22.13 12.93 8.06
N GLN A 58 -20.97 12.99 7.42
CA GLN A 58 -20.35 14.21 6.86
C GLN A 58 -20.78 14.49 5.41
N ASN A 59 -21.94 13.98 4.97
CA ASN A 59 -22.47 14.16 3.61
C ASN A 59 -21.54 13.64 2.49
N GLU A 60 -20.80 12.55 2.77
CA GLU A 60 -19.86 11.91 1.84
C GLU A 60 -18.77 12.90 1.39
N THR A 61 -18.10 13.50 2.37
CA THR A 61 -16.97 14.40 2.14
C THR A 61 -15.82 14.03 3.08
N THR A 62 -14.61 14.46 2.73
CA THR A 62 -13.41 14.29 3.54
C THR A 62 -12.72 15.64 3.68
N ASP A 63 -12.07 15.89 4.81
CA ASP A 63 -11.29 17.10 5.04
C ASP A 63 -9.85 16.94 4.52
N THR A 64 -9.53 17.59 3.40
CA THR A 64 -8.18 17.57 2.82
C THR A 64 -7.15 18.30 3.66
N ALA A 65 -7.56 19.27 4.49
CA ALA A 65 -6.64 19.98 5.38
C ALA A 65 -6.20 19.12 6.57
N LYS A 66 -7.02 18.14 6.95
CA LYS A 66 -6.69 17.15 7.99
C LYS A 66 -6.09 15.86 7.45
N ASN A 67 -5.87 15.78 6.13
CA ASN A 67 -5.44 14.56 5.46
C ASN A 67 -6.40 13.38 5.74
N GLU A 68 -7.71 13.63 5.63
CA GLU A 68 -8.76 12.67 5.99
C GLU A 68 -9.06 11.70 4.85
N PHE A 69 -9.13 10.40 5.14
CA PHE A 69 -9.45 9.33 4.20
C PHE A 69 -10.52 8.41 4.78
N VAL A 70 -11.52 8.05 3.98
CA VAL A 70 -12.48 7.00 4.33
C VAL A 70 -11.93 5.62 3.97
N LEU A 71 -12.04 4.65 4.87
CA LEU A 71 -11.80 3.23 4.59
C LEU A 71 -13.14 2.55 4.29
N PHE A 72 -13.25 1.90 3.12
CA PHE A 72 -14.37 1.03 2.79
C PHE A 72 -14.06 -0.41 3.18
N ASP A 73 -14.71 -0.93 4.22
CA ASP A 73 -14.39 -2.23 4.82
C ASP A 73 -14.62 -3.40 3.85
N GLU A 74 -15.61 -3.27 2.95
CA GLU A 74 -15.94 -4.31 1.97
C GLU A 74 -14.88 -4.51 0.89
N SER A 75 -14.21 -3.43 0.48
CA SER A 75 -13.22 -3.45 -0.60
C SER A 75 -11.78 -3.31 -0.11
N GLY A 76 -11.57 -2.83 1.12
CA GLY A 76 -10.26 -2.46 1.66
C GLY A 76 -9.68 -1.16 1.07
N VAL A 77 -10.46 -0.40 0.31
CA VAL A 77 -10.00 0.81 -0.38
C VAL A 77 -10.06 2.02 0.53
N TYR A 78 -8.97 2.79 0.57
CA TYR A 78 -8.90 4.10 1.19
C TYR A 78 -9.17 5.19 0.14
N MET A 79 -10.01 6.18 0.47
CA MET A 79 -10.39 7.23 -0.47
C MET A 79 -10.44 8.60 0.20
N GLN A 80 -9.93 9.62 -0.51
CA GLN A 80 -10.10 11.03 -0.14
C GLN A 80 -10.81 11.78 -1.27
N ILE A 81 -11.86 12.51 -0.91
CA ILE A 81 -12.62 13.37 -1.81
C ILE A 81 -12.03 14.77 -1.77
N ILE A 82 -11.29 15.13 -2.83
CA ILE A 82 -10.75 16.49 -3.01
C ILE A 82 -11.85 17.49 -3.37
N GLN A 83 -12.75 17.10 -4.27
CA GLN A 83 -13.87 17.93 -4.70
C GLN A 83 -15.05 17.04 -5.10
N LYS A 84 -16.20 17.25 -4.45
CA LYS A 84 -17.45 16.60 -4.87
C LYS A 84 -17.88 17.16 -6.22
N GLY A 85 -18.21 16.27 -7.16
CA GLY A 85 -18.76 16.68 -8.45
C GLY A 85 -20.00 17.55 -8.27
N ARG A 86 -20.17 18.58 -9.13
CA ARG A 86 -21.40 19.38 -9.10
C ARG A 86 -22.56 18.53 -9.63
N LYS A 87 -23.69 18.58 -8.93
CA LYS A 87 -24.97 18.14 -9.50
C LYS A 87 -25.23 19.00 -10.74
N SER A 88 -25.20 18.40 -11.94
CA SER A 88 -25.86 19.05 -13.06
C SER A 88 -27.35 19.06 -12.71
N SER A 89 -27.97 20.23 -12.73
CA SER A 89 -29.38 20.43 -12.39
C SER A 89 -30.29 19.81 -13.45
N GLY A 90 -30.33 18.46 -13.51
CA GLY A 90 -31.09 17.77 -14.55
C GLY A 90 -31.02 16.24 -14.58
N GLN A 91 -30.22 15.56 -13.75
CA GLN A 91 -30.27 14.08 -13.71
C GLN A 91 -30.21 13.58 -12.27
N SER A 92 -31.35 13.10 -11.79
CA SER A 92 -31.37 12.13 -10.69
C SER A 92 -30.65 10.88 -11.19
N PHE A 93 -29.43 10.66 -10.73
CA PHE A 93 -28.78 9.37 -10.86
C PHE A 93 -29.60 8.37 -10.03
N LEU A 94 -30.49 7.63 -10.69
CA LEU A 94 -31.07 6.41 -10.14
C LEU A 94 -29.90 5.45 -9.95
N ALA A 95 -29.46 5.29 -8.71
CA ALA A 95 -28.64 4.16 -8.33
C ALA A 95 -29.56 2.93 -8.36
N PHE A 96 -29.23 1.98 -9.23
CA PHE A 96 -29.79 0.63 -9.22
C PHE A 96 -29.35 -0.12 -7.96
#